data_AF-A0AAV8V2K8-F1
#
_entry.id   AF-A0AAV8V2K8-F1
#
_cell.length_a   1.000
_cell.length_b   1.000
_cell.length_c   1.000
_cell.angle_alpha   90.00
_cell.angle_beta   90.00
_cell.angle_gamma   90.00
#
_symmetry.space_group_name_H-M   'P 1'
#
loop_
_entity.id
_entity.type
_entity.pdbx_description
1 polymer ?
#
loop_
_entity_poly.entity_id
_entity_poly.type
_entity_poly.pdbx_seq_one_letter_code
_entity_poly.pdbx_strand_id
1 'polypeptide(L)'
;MAFAGYCYYRRAEIRAMAAEPAGERGASASKKQRPPLDHTSMFETPTAMSVQAIGVIRSPYKERFGTPRQATVWEQSIGNAPQDGEIHLNGDPRYEHALRGLDGFDYCWVICWMHLNTGWNPLVTPPRGPRTKQGIFATRAPHRPNPISLSALKITSVDYKNRIVHVKGLDLLDGTPILDIKPYVPYADAFPNAAAGWLDNIEDKKGPDYLGYSPPPPHLRQKEDKPETEGVSGAEERT
;
A
#
# COMPACT_ATOMS: atom_id res chain seq x y z
N MET A 1 6.31 29.51 0.71
CA MET A 1 6.61 28.99 2.07
C MET A 1 7.11 27.56 1.92
N ALA A 2 8.41 27.33 2.03
CA ALA A 2 8.99 25.98 2.01
C ALA A 2 8.95 25.40 3.43
N PHE A 3 8.14 24.36 3.64
CA PHE A 3 8.15 23.63 4.90
C PHE A 3 9.20 22.52 4.82
N ALA A 4 10.25 22.65 5.64
CA ALA A 4 11.24 21.61 5.85
C ALA A 4 10.58 20.38 6.48
N GLY A 5 10.70 19.23 5.82
CA GLY A 5 10.32 17.94 6.37
C GLY A 5 11.15 17.65 7.62
N TYR A 6 10.50 17.59 8.78
CA TYR A 6 11.15 17.19 10.02
C TYR A 6 11.30 15.65 10.03
N CYS A 7 12.48 15.15 9.66
CA CYS A 7 12.89 13.80 10.03
C CYS A 7 13.22 13.80 11.54
N TYR A 8 12.29 13.35 12.36
CA TYR A 8 12.53 13.17 13.80
C TYR A 8 13.36 11.91 14.04
N TYR A 9 14.68 12.06 14.17
CA TYR A 9 15.49 11.08 14.92
C TYR A 9 15.14 11.19 16.41
N ARG A 10 15.06 10.04 17.10
CA ARG A 10 14.53 9.95 18.47
C ARG A 10 15.49 10.70 19.42
N ARG A 11 14.95 11.64 20.23
CA ARG A 11 15.69 12.45 21.23
C ARG A 11 16.59 11.66 22.20
N ALA A 12 16.36 10.36 22.38
CA ALA A 12 17.07 9.51 23.32
C ALA A 12 18.52 9.21 22.88
N GLU A 13 18.79 9.12 21.58
CA GLU A 13 20.14 8.81 21.06
C GLU A 13 21.09 10.01 21.21
N ILE A 14 20.56 11.24 21.21
CA ILE A 14 21.35 12.48 21.33
C ILE A 14 21.78 12.76 22.78
N ARG A 15 21.04 12.27 23.79
CA ARG A 15 21.33 12.58 25.21
C ARG A 15 22.47 11.76 25.81
N ALA A 16 22.88 10.65 25.21
CA ALA A 16 23.94 9.82 25.76
C ALA A 16 25.35 10.46 25.63
N MET A 17 25.49 11.55 24.87
CA MET A 17 26.80 12.18 24.56
C MET A 17 27.03 13.54 25.23
N ALA A 18 26.03 14.13 25.89
CA ALA A 18 26.15 15.47 26.47
C ALA A 18 25.51 15.51 27.86
N ALA A 19 26.31 15.19 28.88
CA ALA A 19 25.98 15.48 30.27
C ALA A 19 26.81 16.69 30.73
N GLU A 20 26.13 17.82 31.02
CA GLU A 20 26.69 18.92 31.79
C GLU A 20 25.90 19.10 33.10
N PRO A 21 26.54 19.58 34.19
CA PRO A 21 25.92 19.65 35.51
C PRO A 21 24.96 20.83 35.64
N ALA A 22 23.99 20.69 36.54
CA ALA A 22 22.90 21.63 36.75
C ALA A 22 23.36 22.93 37.43
N GLY A 23 23.23 24.06 36.72
CA GLY A 23 23.37 25.42 37.23
C GLY A 23 22.04 26.19 37.19
N GLU A 24 21.89 27.12 38.14
CA GLU A 24 20.66 27.74 38.65
C GLU A 24 19.78 28.49 37.64
N ARG A 25 18.46 28.50 37.94
CA ARG A 25 17.39 29.07 37.10
C ARG A 25 17.15 30.55 37.43
N GLY A 26 17.47 31.43 36.49
CA GLY A 26 17.03 32.82 36.51
C GLY A 26 17.11 33.49 35.13
N ALA A 27 16.11 34.31 34.82
CA ALA A 27 15.94 35.22 33.68
C ALA A 27 15.25 34.69 32.39
N SER A 28 14.34 35.54 31.90
CA SER A 28 13.54 35.44 30.66
C SER A 28 14.39 34.98 29.47
N ALA A 29 14.09 33.78 28.96
CA ALA A 29 14.83 33.19 27.87
C ALA A 29 14.49 33.92 26.56
N SER A 30 15.43 34.71 26.03
CA SER A 30 15.46 34.99 24.60
C SER A 30 15.37 33.64 23.86
N LYS A 31 14.60 33.55 22.77
CA LYS A 31 14.54 32.33 21.96
C LYS A 31 15.97 32.05 21.46
N LYS A 32 16.75 31.27 22.20
CA LYS A 32 18.09 30.83 21.81
C LYS A 32 17.94 30.19 20.44
N GLN A 33 18.59 30.81 19.45
CA GLN A 33 18.60 30.29 18.10
C GLN A 33 19.26 28.91 18.17
N ARG A 34 18.52 27.87 17.78
CA ARG A 34 19.03 26.49 17.85
C ARG A 34 20.18 26.41 16.83
N PRO A 35 21.36 25.89 17.22
CA PRO A 35 22.45 25.73 16.29
C PRO A 35 22.05 24.78 15.15
N PRO A 36 22.67 24.91 13.96
CA PRO A 36 22.53 23.91 12.91
C PRO A 36 22.92 22.53 13.45
N LEU A 37 22.08 21.52 13.20
CA LEU A 37 22.39 20.13 13.52
C LEU A 37 22.74 19.41 12.22
N ASP A 38 23.94 18.83 12.16
CA ASP A 38 24.31 17.87 11.12
C ASP A 38 24.11 16.45 11.67
N HIS A 39 23.19 15.71 11.05
CA HIS A 39 22.93 14.31 11.39
C HIS A 39 23.63 13.33 10.44
N THR A 40 24.20 13.82 9.33
CA THR A 40 24.77 12.99 8.26
C THR A 40 26.19 12.53 8.56
N SER A 41 26.94 13.30 9.35
CA SER A 41 28.28 12.92 9.81
C SER A 41 28.26 11.88 10.93
N MET A 42 27.09 11.50 11.45
CA MET A 42 26.96 10.64 12.64
C MET A 42 26.90 9.14 12.32
N PHE A 43 26.90 8.73 11.06
CA PHE A 43 26.83 7.32 10.68
C PHE A 43 27.45 7.04 9.30
N GLU A 44 27.90 5.80 9.10
CA GLU A 44 28.25 5.27 7.78
C GLU A 44 27.00 4.71 7.08
N THR A 45 26.92 4.85 5.76
CA THR A 45 25.76 4.37 4.98
C THR A 45 25.70 2.84 4.98
N PRO A 46 24.68 2.22 5.59
CA PRO A 46 24.55 0.77 5.57
C PRO A 46 24.21 0.27 4.16
N THR A 47 24.88 -0.79 3.71
CA THR A 47 24.62 -1.44 2.41
C THR A 47 23.58 -2.57 2.50
N ALA A 48 23.24 -3.01 3.71
CA ALA A 48 22.23 -4.03 3.99
C ALA A 48 21.45 -3.67 5.25
N MET A 49 20.19 -4.10 5.32
CA MET A 49 19.32 -3.85 6.46
C MET A 49 18.36 -5.03 6.67
N SER A 50 18.01 -5.27 7.93
CA SER A 50 16.96 -6.21 8.31
C SER A 50 15.68 -5.44 8.59
N VAL A 51 14.55 -5.98 8.12
CA VAL A 51 13.22 -5.44 8.40
C VAL A 51 12.38 -6.50 9.09
N GLN A 52 11.53 -6.06 10.01
CA GLN A 52 10.58 -6.93 10.70
C GLN A 52 9.17 -6.56 10.29
N ALA A 53 8.35 -7.57 10.00
CA ALA A 53 6.94 -7.35 9.73
C ALA A 53 6.22 -6.89 11.01
N ILE A 54 5.47 -5.80 10.89
CA ILE A 54 4.63 -5.27 11.97
C ILE A 54 3.28 -6.00 12.04
N GLY A 55 2.92 -6.73 10.99
CA GLY A 55 1.65 -7.44 10.89
C GLY A 55 1.52 -8.22 9.58
N VAL A 56 0.31 -8.71 9.31
CA VAL A 56 -0.07 -9.41 8.08
C VAL A 56 -1.41 -8.91 7.58
N ILE A 57 -1.61 -8.92 6.27
CA ILE A 57 -2.93 -8.63 5.70
C ILE A 57 -3.76 -9.91 5.57
N ARG A 58 -5.06 -9.79 5.87
CA ARG A 58 -6.10 -10.76 5.56
C ARG A 58 -6.91 -10.26 4.37
N SER A 59 -6.92 -11.05 3.30
CA SER A 59 -7.60 -10.68 2.06
C SER A 59 -8.31 -11.89 1.43
N PRO A 60 -9.30 -11.67 0.56
CA PRO A 60 -9.92 -12.75 -0.19
C PRO A 60 -9.01 -13.30 -1.31
N TYR A 61 -7.90 -12.62 -1.62
CA TYR A 61 -7.01 -12.99 -2.71
C TYR A 61 -6.01 -14.07 -2.30
N LYS A 62 -6.17 -15.28 -2.83
CA LYS A 62 -5.28 -16.43 -2.56
C LYS A 62 -4.38 -16.79 -3.74
N GLU A 63 -4.69 -16.25 -4.92
CA GLU A 63 -3.95 -16.48 -6.16
C GLU A 63 -3.57 -15.15 -6.81
N ARG A 64 -2.39 -15.11 -7.45
CA ARG A 64 -1.92 -13.90 -8.16
C ARG A 64 -2.88 -13.50 -9.27
N PHE A 65 -3.44 -14.49 -9.96
CA PHE A 65 -4.46 -14.24 -10.96
C PHE A 65 -5.76 -13.82 -10.27
N GLY A 66 -6.35 -12.71 -10.71
CA GLY A 66 -7.60 -12.18 -10.14
C GLY A 66 -7.40 -11.21 -8.96
N THR A 67 -6.17 -11.11 -8.44
CA THR A 67 -5.78 -10.01 -7.55
C THR A 67 -5.68 -8.71 -8.36
N PRO A 68 -6.24 -7.59 -7.90
CA PRO A 68 -6.05 -6.28 -8.51
C PRO A 68 -4.57 -5.97 -8.75
N ARG A 69 -4.27 -5.33 -9.87
CA ARG A 69 -2.89 -4.90 -10.15
C ARG A 69 -2.48 -3.71 -9.30
N GLN A 70 -3.45 -2.88 -8.91
CA GLN A 70 -3.30 -1.72 -8.05
C GLN A 70 -4.57 -1.61 -7.20
N ALA A 71 -4.43 -1.19 -5.94
CA ALA A 71 -5.51 -1.05 -4.96
C ALA A 71 -6.77 -0.33 -5.49
N THR A 72 -6.57 0.72 -6.30
CA THR A 72 -7.64 1.55 -6.84
C THR A 72 -8.26 1.00 -8.12
N VAL A 73 -7.70 -0.06 -8.71
CA VAL A 73 -8.14 -0.60 -10.00
C VAL A 73 -8.69 -2.02 -9.85
N TRP A 74 -9.97 -2.07 -9.53
CA TRP A 74 -10.72 -3.28 -9.19
C TRP A 74 -11.60 -3.78 -10.33
N GLU A 75 -11.76 -3.01 -11.42
CA GLU A 75 -12.71 -3.31 -12.52
C GLU A 75 -12.46 -4.66 -13.23
N GLN A 76 -11.28 -5.25 -13.03
CA GLN A 76 -10.86 -6.52 -13.62
C GLN A 76 -10.43 -7.55 -12.57
N SER A 77 -10.91 -7.38 -11.33
CA SER A 77 -10.60 -8.25 -10.20
C SER A 77 -11.81 -9.05 -9.73
N ILE A 78 -11.59 -9.99 -8.79
CA ILE A 78 -12.67 -10.76 -8.17
C ILE A 78 -13.80 -9.83 -7.70
N GLY A 79 -15.03 -10.13 -8.12
CA GLY A 79 -16.22 -9.39 -7.74
C GLY A 79 -16.44 -8.05 -8.45
N ASN A 80 -15.49 -7.59 -9.29
CA ASN A 80 -15.59 -6.30 -9.98
C ASN A 80 -15.96 -5.15 -9.04
N ALA A 81 -15.38 -5.16 -7.83
CA ALA A 81 -15.67 -4.25 -6.75
C ALA A 81 -14.48 -4.21 -5.78
N PRO A 82 -14.25 -3.09 -5.07
CA PRO A 82 -13.20 -3.04 -4.07
C PRO A 82 -13.54 -4.00 -2.93
N GLN A 83 -12.61 -4.90 -2.62
CA GLN A 83 -12.80 -5.94 -1.59
C GLN A 83 -12.42 -5.42 -0.21
N ASP A 84 -13.13 -5.90 0.80
CA ASP A 84 -12.82 -5.67 2.22
C ASP A 84 -11.69 -6.59 2.69
N GLY A 85 -10.90 -6.12 3.64
CA GLY A 85 -9.82 -6.88 4.27
C GLY A 85 -9.38 -6.27 5.59
N GLU A 86 -8.38 -6.89 6.19
CA GLU A 86 -7.96 -6.57 7.55
C GLU A 86 -6.44 -6.62 7.67
N ILE A 87 -5.83 -5.62 8.28
CA ILE A 87 -4.42 -5.66 8.64
C ILE A 87 -4.34 -6.03 10.12
N HIS A 88 -3.79 -7.20 10.39
CA HIS A 88 -3.60 -7.74 11.74
C HIS A 88 -2.18 -7.43 12.17
N LEU A 89 -2.01 -6.46 13.09
CA LEU A 89 -0.69 -6.18 13.65
C LEU A 89 -0.26 -7.30 14.60
N ASN A 90 1.04 -7.47 14.76
CA ASN A 90 1.62 -8.52 15.58
C ASN A 90 1.33 -8.30 17.08
N GLY A 91 1.82 -9.21 17.94
CA GLY A 91 1.54 -9.20 19.37
C GLY A 91 2.18 -8.07 20.19
N ASP A 92 2.86 -7.10 19.57
CA ASP A 92 3.45 -5.97 20.31
C ASP A 92 2.35 -5.10 20.94
N PRO A 93 2.29 -4.99 22.27
CA PRO A 93 1.23 -4.25 22.96
C PRO A 93 1.29 -2.74 22.67
N ARG A 94 2.42 -2.22 22.19
CA ARG A 94 2.56 -0.80 21.83
C ARG A 94 1.71 -0.43 20.62
N TYR A 95 1.33 -1.39 19.78
CA TYR A 95 0.57 -1.11 18.57
C TYR A 95 -0.87 -0.67 18.83
N GLU A 96 -1.47 -1.04 19.97
CA GLU A 96 -2.76 -0.47 20.37
C GLU A 96 -2.67 1.06 20.45
N HIS A 97 -1.63 1.58 21.08
CA HIS A 97 -1.39 3.02 21.15
C HIS A 97 -0.91 3.62 19.82
N ALA A 98 -0.12 2.87 19.04
CA ALA A 98 0.42 3.35 17.76
C ALA A 98 -0.68 3.61 16.71
N LEU A 99 -1.80 2.89 16.79
CA LEU A 99 -2.94 3.06 15.91
C LEU A 99 -3.78 4.31 16.20
N ARG A 100 -3.60 4.94 17.36
CA ARG A 100 -4.46 6.04 17.83
C ARG A 100 -4.58 7.17 16.79
N GLY A 101 -5.81 7.44 16.35
CA GLY A 101 -6.14 8.51 15.41
C GLY A 101 -6.01 8.13 13.93
N LEU A 102 -5.65 6.88 13.63
CA LEU A 102 -5.60 6.39 12.25
C LEU A 102 -7.00 6.37 11.60
N ASP A 103 -8.05 6.10 12.37
CA ASP A 103 -9.46 6.16 11.95
C ASP A 103 -9.94 7.56 11.54
N GLY A 104 -9.17 8.61 11.84
CA GLY A 104 -9.42 9.97 11.35
C GLY A 104 -9.04 10.20 9.88
N PHE A 105 -8.44 9.21 9.20
CA PHE A 105 -8.04 9.29 7.79
C PHE A 105 -8.90 8.36 6.93
N ASP A 106 -9.32 8.85 5.77
CA ASP A 106 -10.05 8.01 4.79
C ASP A 106 -9.15 6.93 4.18
N TYR A 107 -7.86 7.22 4.02
CA TYR A 107 -6.91 6.33 3.35
C TYR A 107 -5.60 6.22 4.14
N CYS A 108 -4.93 5.09 3.98
CA CYS A 108 -3.56 4.89 4.42
C CYS A 108 -2.69 4.32 3.30
N TRP A 109 -1.41 4.68 3.35
CA TRP A 109 -0.36 3.93 2.70
C TRP A 109 -0.02 2.69 3.52
N VAL A 110 -0.02 1.55 2.85
CA VAL A 110 0.46 0.28 3.39
C VAL A 110 1.73 -0.10 2.65
N ILE A 111 2.82 -0.22 3.41
CA ILE A 111 4.10 -0.71 2.90
C ILE A 111 4.20 -2.18 3.26
N CYS A 112 4.40 -3.05 2.27
CA CYS A 112 4.40 -4.49 2.47
C CYS A 112 5.54 -5.19 1.74
N TRP A 113 5.82 -6.42 2.14
CA TRP A 113 6.84 -7.26 1.55
C TRP A 113 6.20 -8.35 0.68
N MET A 114 6.46 -8.32 -0.63
CA MET A 114 5.97 -9.30 -1.60
C MET A 114 6.76 -10.62 -1.48
N HIS A 115 6.57 -11.29 -0.35
CA HIS A 115 7.33 -12.46 0.12
C HIS A 115 7.35 -13.67 -0.83
N LEU A 116 6.37 -13.80 -1.72
CA LEU A 116 6.31 -14.87 -2.71
C LEU A 116 7.09 -14.56 -4.00
N ASN A 117 7.62 -13.34 -4.14
CA ASN A 117 8.37 -12.91 -5.29
C ASN A 117 9.86 -13.16 -5.04
N THR A 118 10.36 -14.26 -5.60
CA THR A 118 11.77 -14.61 -5.57
C THR A 118 12.48 -14.13 -6.84
N GLY A 119 13.69 -13.61 -6.67
CA GLY A 119 14.50 -13.09 -7.77
C GLY A 119 13.94 -11.85 -8.46
N TRP A 120 14.76 -11.23 -9.30
CA TRP A 120 14.38 -10.08 -10.10
C TRP A 120 15.19 -10.02 -11.40
N ASN A 121 14.65 -9.31 -12.40
CA ASN A 121 15.34 -9.00 -13.65
C ASN A 121 15.36 -7.48 -13.86
N PRO A 122 16.42 -6.91 -14.47
CA PRO A 122 16.50 -5.47 -14.71
C PRO A 122 15.49 -4.98 -15.75
N LEU A 123 15.02 -5.86 -16.63
CA LEU A 123 14.01 -5.58 -17.64
C LEU A 123 12.81 -6.52 -17.48
N VAL A 124 11.61 -5.98 -17.60
CA VAL A 124 10.34 -6.73 -17.56
C VAL A 124 9.44 -6.32 -18.71
N THR A 125 8.52 -7.19 -19.11
CA THR A 125 7.46 -6.85 -20.08
C THR A 125 6.16 -6.62 -19.30
N PRO A 126 5.70 -5.37 -19.15
CA PRO A 126 4.44 -5.10 -18.48
C PRO A 126 3.25 -5.80 -19.16
N PRO A 127 2.19 -6.16 -18.43
CA PRO A 127 1.02 -6.84 -18.98
C PRO A 127 0.09 -5.90 -19.79
N ARG A 128 0.46 -4.62 -19.92
CA ARG A 128 -0.31 -3.57 -20.60
C ARG A 128 0.55 -2.91 -21.68
N GLY A 129 -0.13 -2.46 -22.74
CA GLY A 129 0.52 -1.81 -23.88
C GLY A 129 1.33 -2.76 -24.76
N PRO A 130 2.21 -2.22 -25.63
CA PRO A 130 3.00 -3.03 -26.56
C PRO A 130 3.94 -3.97 -25.79
N ARG A 131 4.32 -5.11 -26.41
CA ARG A 131 5.24 -6.11 -25.81
C ARG A 131 6.70 -5.64 -25.78
N THR A 132 6.92 -4.39 -25.38
CA THR A 132 8.23 -3.77 -25.23
C THR A 132 8.71 -3.95 -23.79
N LYS A 133 9.99 -4.29 -23.63
CA LYS A 133 10.60 -4.39 -22.29
C LYS A 133 10.80 -3.00 -21.70
N GLN A 134 10.55 -2.87 -20.40
CA GLN A 134 10.79 -1.67 -19.60
C GLN A 134 11.77 -1.98 -18.47
N GLY A 135 12.58 -0.98 -18.09
CA GLY A 135 13.40 -1.08 -16.88
C GLY A 135 12.54 -1.33 -15.64
N ILE A 136 12.96 -2.22 -14.74
CA ILE A 136 12.15 -2.63 -13.58
C ILE A 136 11.72 -1.42 -12.73
N PHE A 137 12.60 -0.43 -12.58
CA PHE A 137 12.33 0.80 -11.82
C PHE A 137 11.36 1.76 -12.52
N ALA A 138 11.16 1.63 -13.84
CA ALA A 138 10.14 2.34 -14.60
C ALA A 138 8.77 1.62 -14.62
N THR A 139 8.59 0.60 -13.77
CA THR A 139 7.35 -0.17 -13.64
C THR A 139 6.97 -0.38 -12.17
N ARG A 140 5.76 -0.89 -11.92
CA ARG A 140 5.35 -1.37 -10.58
C ARG A 140 5.36 -2.90 -10.47
N ALA A 141 6.21 -3.58 -11.25
CA ALA A 141 6.29 -5.04 -11.18
C ALA A 141 6.84 -5.49 -9.81
N PRO A 142 6.35 -6.61 -9.26
CA PRO A 142 6.68 -7.04 -7.89
C PRO A 142 8.03 -7.75 -7.76
N HIS A 143 8.60 -8.28 -8.85
CA HIS A 143 9.93 -8.93 -8.85
C HIS A 143 11.05 -7.88 -8.88
N ARG A 144 11.44 -7.40 -7.70
CA ARG A 144 12.39 -6.29 -7.49
C ARG A 144 13.56 -6.71 -6.60
N PRO A 145 14.70 -5.98 -6.61
CA PRO A 145 15.82 -6.26 -5.71
C PRO A 145 15.40 -6.33 -4.24
N ASN A 146 14.57 -5.37 -3.82
CA ASN A 146 13.80 -5.42 -2.58
C ASN A 146 12.32 -5.44 -2.98
N PRO A 147 11.59 -6.56 -2.77
CA PRO A 147 10.20 -6.73 -3.20
C PRO A 147 9.22 -5.96 -2.30
N ILE A 148 9.48 -4.68 -2.08
CA ILE A 148 8.64 -3.77 -1.32
C ILE A 148 7.53 -3.24 -2.23
N SER A 149 6.29 -3.29 -1.75
CA SER A 149 5.14 -2.71 -2.42
C SER A 149 4.48 -1.65 -1.57
N LEU A 150 3.72 -0.79 -2.25
CA LEU A 150 3.00 0.35 -1.69
C LEU A 150 1.56 0.30 -2.20
N SER A 151 0.60 0.27 -1.27
CA SER A 151 -0.83 0.21 -1.56
C SER A 151 -1.56 1.33 -0.84
N ALA A 152 -2.39 2.10 -1.54
CA ALA A 152 -3.28 3.10 -0.94
C ALA A 152 -4.62 2.42 -0.64
N LEU A 153 -4.87 2.09 0.62
CA LEU A 153 -6.08 1.38 1.03
C LEU A 153 -7.03 2.34 1.75
N LYS A 154 -8.33 2.19 1.52
CA LYS A 154 -9.34 2.95 2.26
C LYS A 154 -9.47 2.36 3.66
N ILE A 155 -9.39 3.17 4.70
CA ILE A 155 -9.68 2.73 6.07
C ILE A 155 -11.20 2.73 6.26
N THR A 156 -11.74 1.63 6.80
CA THR A 156 -13.16 1.52 7.12
C THR A 156 -13.41 1.59 8.62
N SER A 157 -12.52 1.04 9.43
CA SER A 157 -12.52 1.17 10.89
C SER A 157 -11.19 0.71 11.50
N VAL A 158 -10.97 1.01 12.77
CA VAL A 158 -9.81 0.56 13.54
C VAL A 158 -10.27 -0.09 14.83
N ASP A 159 -9.90 -1.35 15.04
CA ASP A 159 -10.03 -2.05 16.32
C ASP A 159 -8.69 -1.95 17.08
N TYR A 160 -8.64 -0.98 17.97
CA TYR A 160 -7.45 -0.69 18.77
C TYR A 160 -7.01 -1.86 19.66
N LYS A 161 -7.98 -2.51 20.33
CA LYS A 161 -7.70 -3.56 21.33
C LYS A 161 -7.15 -4.82 20.66
N ASN A 162 -7.74 -5.19 19.53
CA ASN A 162 -7.29 -6.35 18.76
C ASN A 162 -6.15 -6.02 17.79
N ARG A 163 -5.80 -4.73 17.66
CA ARG A 163 -4.76 -4.20 16.75
C ARG A 163 -5.05 -4.55 15.29
N ILE A 164 -6.31 -4.38 14.89
CA ILE A 164 -6.80 -4.65 13.54
C ILE A 164 -7.19 -3.35 12.87
N VAL A 165 -6.71 -3.14 11.64
CA VAL A 165 -7.15 -2.05 10.77
C VAL A 165 -8.01 -2.66 9.67
N HIS A 166 -9.30 -2.32 9.64
CA HIS A 166 -10.19 -2.73 8.57
C HIS A 166 -10.00 -1.80 7.38
N VAL A 167 -9.83 -2.40 6.20
CA VAL A 167 -9.45 -1.69 4.98
C VAL A 167 -10.24 -2.19 3.78
N LYS A 168 -10.26 -1.39 2.71
CA LYS A 168 -10.93 -1.69 1.44
C LYS A 168 -10.09 -1.27 0.24
N GLY A 169 -10.26 -1.98 -0.88
CA GLY A 169 -9.53 -1.73 -2.14
C GLY A 169 -8.16 -2.39 -2.16
N LEU A 170 -8.11 -3.70 -1.90
CA LEU A 170 -6.88 -4.45 -1.72
C LEU A 170 -6.23 -4.84 -3.06
N ASP A 171 -4.91 -4.90 -3.11
CA ASP A 171 -4.12 -5.49 -4.20
C ASP A 171 -3.08 -6.51 -3.70
N LEU A 172 -3.30 -7.04 -2.50
CA LEU A 172 -2.38 -7.91 -1.78
C LEU A 172 -2.98 -9.30 -1.58
N LEU A 173 -2.14 -10.32 -1.72
CA LEU A 173 -2.48 -11.69 -1.35
C LEU A 173 -2.66 -11.82 0.16
N ASP A 174 -3.51 -12.74 0.58
CA ASP A 174 -3.69 -13.09 1.98
C ASP A 174 -2.37 -13.56 2.58
N GLY A 175 -2.10 -13.11 3.80
CA GLY A 175 -0.87 -13.40 4.52
C GLY A 175 0.32 -12.54 4.09
N THR A 176 0.16 -11.58 3.17
CA THR A 176 1.26 -10.68 2.80
C THR A 176 1.74 -9.90 4.03
N PRO A 177 3.04 -9.98 4.39
CA PRO A 177 3.60 -9.25 5.52
C PRO A 177 3.56 -7.74 5.33
N ILE A 178 3.11 -7.03 6.37
CA ILE A 178 3.07 -5.57 6.42
C ILE A 178 4.32 -5.07 7.14
N LEU A 179 4.99 -4.09 6.54
CA LEU A 179 6.18 -3.43 7.09
C LEU A 179 5.82 -2.12 7.77
N ASP A 180 4.85 -1.36 7.23
CA ASP A 180 4.50 -0.05 7.78
C ASP A 180 3.09 0.39 7.35
N ILE A 181 2.50 1.30 8.13
CA ILE A 181 1.22 1.96 7.82
C ILE A 181 1.42 3.47 8.04
N LYS A 182 1.07 4.28 7.05
CA LYS A 182 1.12 5.75 7.14
C LYS A 182 -0.20 6.35 6.70
N PRO A 183 -0.64 7.46 7.30
CA PRO A 183 -1.81 8.17 6.80
C PRO A 183 -1.56 8.64 5.37
N TYR A 184 -2.55 8.51 4.49
CA TYR A 184 -2.54 9.15 3.19
C TYR A 184 -2.98 10.61 3.36
N VAL A 185 -2.17 11.54 2.89
CA VAL A 185 -2.36 12.97 3.06
C VAL A 185 -2.53 13.61 1.68
N PRO A 186 -3.77 13.93 1.24
CA PRO A 186 -4.03 14.31 -0.15
C PRO A 186 -3.19 15.48 -0.68
N TYR A 187 -2.94 16.51 0.13
CA TYR A 187 -2.14 17.66 -0.32
C TYR A 187 -0.66 17.30 -0.59
N ALA A 188 -0.17 16.20 -0.02
CA ALA A 188 1.21 15.75 -0.15
C ALA A 188 1.37 14.54 -1.07
N ASP A 189 0.34 13.69 -1.17
CA ASP A 189 0.41 12.41 -1.88
C ASP A 189 -0.35 12.41 -3.22
N ALA A 190 -1.34 13.29 -3.41
CA ALA A 190 -2.12 13.34 -4.63
C ALA A 190 -1.49 14.31 -5.64
N PHE A 191 -1.02 13.77 -6.76
CA PHE A 191 -0.55 14.54 -7.91
C PHE A 191 -1.35 14.20 -9.17
N PRO A 192 -2.64 14.61 -9.27
CA PRO A 192 -3.53 14.16 -10.36
C PRO A 192 -3.06 14.52 -11.77
N ASN A 193 -2.23 15.56 -11.89
CA ASN A 193 -1.73 16.08 -13.16
C ASN A 193 -0.29 15.65 -13.47
N ALA A 194 0.27 14.69 -12.72
CA ALA A 194 1.62 14.20 -12.97
C ALA A 194 1.68 13.34 -14.25
N ALA A 195 2.75 13.50 -15.04
CA ALA A 195 3.01 12.62 -16.18
C ALA A 195 3.34 11.20 -15.71
N ALA A 196 2.77 10.19 -16.38
CA ALA A 196 3.00 8.76 -16.11
C ALA A 196 3.99 8.10 -17.09
N GLY A 197 4.60 8.88 -17.98
CA GLY A 197 5.72 8.46 -18.83
C GLY A 197 5.27 7.56 -19.98
N TRP A 198 5.87 6.38 -20.13
CA TRP A 198 5.50 5.44 -21.21
C TRP A 198 4.05 4.96 -21.12
N LEU A 199 3.41 5.08 -19.95
CA LEU A 199 2.00 4.78 -19.75
C LEU A 199 1.08 5.76 -20.50
N ASP A 200 1.46 7.04 -20.57
CA ASP A 200 0.68 8.07 -21.27
C ASP A 200 0.68 7.85 -22.80
N ASN A 201 1.66 7.10 -23.30
CA ASN A 201 1.84 6.80 -24.72
C ASN A 201 1.19 5.47 -25.14
N ILE A 202 0.46 4.79 -24.25
CA ILE A 202 -0.26 3.58 -24.61
C ILE A 202 -1.56 3.98 -25.32
N GLU A 203 -1.63 3.70 -26.61
CA GLU A 203 -2.86 3.83 -27.39
C GLU A 203 -3.82 2.66 -27.06
N ASP A 204 -4.46 2.70 -25.89
CA ASP A 204 -5.47 1.70 -25.51
C ASP A 204 -6.89 2.23 -25.67
N LYS A 205 -7.63 1.68 -26.65
CA LYS A 205 -9.04 2.03 -26.90
C LYS A 205 -10.00 1.52 -25.82
N LYS A 206 -9.53 0.70 -24.87
CA LYS A 206 -10.36 0.04 -23.84
C LYS A 206 -10.12 0.57 -22.43
N GLY A 207 -9.43 1.69 -22.30
CA GLY A 207 -9.21 2.40 -21.04
C GLY A 207 -7.79 2.25 -20.49
N PRO A 208 -7.42 3.09 -19.50
CA PRO A 208 -6.04 3.23 -19.01
C PRO A 208 -5.49 2.00 -18.27
N ASP A 209 -6.36 1.06 -17.88
CA ASP A 209 -5.97 -0.19 -17.21
C ASP A 209 -6.47 -1.44 -17.96
N TYR A 210 -6.52 -1.44 -19.29
CA TYR A 210 -6.87 -2.66 -20.03
C TYR A 210 -5.70 -3.68 -20.07
N LEU A 211 -6.04 -4.98 -20.14
CA LEU A 211 -5.11 -6.11 -20.21
C LEU A 211 -5.02 -6.68 -21.63
N GLY A 212 -3.79 -6.86 -22.14
CA GLY A 212 -3.54 -7.48 -23.44
C GLY A 212 -3.69 -9.01 -23.47
N TYR A 213 -3.97 -9.67 -22.34
CA TYR A 213 -4.08 -11.13 -22.24
C TYR A 213 -5.44 -11.58 -21.69
N SER A 214 -5.99 -12.57 -22.38
CA SER A 214 -7.35 -13.13 -22.29
C SER A 214 -7.49 -14.20 -21.18
N PRO A 215 -8.71 -14.69 -20.95
CA PRO A 215 -9.56 -14.45 -19.77
C PRO A 215 -9.02 -15.08 -18.47
N PRO A 216 -9.69 -14.83 -17.32
CA PRO A 216 -9.37 -15.54 -16.09
C PRO A 216 -9.34 -17.05 -16.24
N PRO A 217 -8.49 -17.75 -15.45
CA PRO A 217 -8.61 -19.18 -15.23
C PRO A 217 -10.08 -19.55 -15.00
N PRO A 218 -10.55 -20.69 -15.52
CA PRO A 218 -11.97 -21.06 -15.48
C PRO A 218 -12.62 -20.95 -14.09
N HIS A 219 -11.87 -21.23 -13.02
CA HIS A 219 -12.35 -21.14 -11.63
C HIS A 219 -12.53 -19.72 -11.09
N LEU A 220 -12.01 -18.71 -11.79
CA LEU A 220 -12.14 -17.28 -11.47
C LEU A 220 -13.09 -16.53 -12.41
N ARG A 221 -13.66 -17.21 -13.41
CA ARG A 221 -14.72 -16.64 -14.25
C ARG A 221 -15.98 -16.56 -13.40
N GLN A 222 -16.61 -15.39 -13.31
CA GLN A 222 -17.93 -15.28 -12.67
C GLN A 222 -18.87 -16.26 -13.37
N LYS A 223 -19.62 -17.06 -12.61
CA LYS A 223 -20.75 -17.78 -13.17
C LYS A 223 -21.72 -16.68 -13.59
N GLU A 224 -21.95 -16.54 -14.89
CA GLU A 224 -23.08 -15.74 -15.36
C GLU A 224 -24.32 -16.29 -14.66
N ASP A 225 -24.99 -15.45 -13.88
CA ASP A 225 -26.32 -15.77 -13.39
C ASP A 225 -27.18 -15.96 -14.64
N LYS A 226 -27.47 -17.23 -14.96
CA LYS A 226 -28.48 -17.53 -15.98
C LYS A 226 -29.76 -16.90 -15.46
N PRO A 227 -30.44 -16.01 -16.22
CA PRO A 227 -31.75 -15.57 -15.83
C PRO A 227 -32.60 -16.82 -15.65
N GLU A 228 -33.22 -16.94 -14.47
CA GLU A 228 -34.22 -17.96 -14.21
C GLU A 228 -35.25 -17.84 -15.33
N THR A 229 -35.30 -18.84 -16.21
CA THR A 229 -36.38 -18.95 -17.17
C THR A 229 -37.64 -19.13 -16.34
N GLU A 230 -38.41 -18.06 -16.17
CA GLU A 230 -39.77 -18.13 -15.66
C GLU A 230 -40.48 -19.23 -16.44
N GLY A 231 -40.84 -20.29 -15.72
CA GLY A 231 -41.67 -21.34 -16.26
C GLY A 231 -43.01 -20.73 -16.63
N VAL A 232 -43.22 -20.46 -17.91
CA VAL A 232 -44.56 -20.22 -18.43
C VAL A 232 -45.31 -21.54 -18.32
N SER A 233 -46.06 -21.67 -17.22
CA SER A 233 -47.11 -22.66 -17.06
C SER A 233 -48.19 -22.40 -18.11
N GLY A 234 -48.09 -23.06 -19.25
CA GLY A 234 -49.20 -23.20 -20.19
C GLY A 234 -50.09 -24.35 -19.75
N ALA A 235 -51.12 -24.04 -18.97
CA ALA A 235 -52.27 -24.91 -18.76
C ALA A 235 -53.45 -24.39 -19.61
N GLU A 236 -54.22 -25.36 -20.15
CA GLU A 236 -55.56 -25.24 -20.75
C GLU A 236 -55.67 -24.68 -22.18
N GLU A 237 -56.53 -25.12 -23.09
CA GLU A 237 -57.39 -26.31 -23.32
C GLU A 237 -58.12 -26.01 -24.66
N ARG A 238 -58.62 -27.04 -25.37
CA ARG A 238 -59.63 -27.01 -26.48
C ARG A 238 -59.05 -26.64 -27.87
N THR A 239 -59.25 -27.40 -28.95
CA THR A 239 -60.31 -28.34 -29.35
C THR A 239 -59.75 -29.30 -30.39
#